data_AF-A0A1F3MDW7-F1
#
_entry.id   AF-A0A1F3MDW7-F1
#
_cell.length_a   1.000
_cell.length_b   1.000
_cell.length_c   1.000
_cell.angle_alpha   90.00
_cell.angle_beta   90.00
_cell.angle_gamma   90.00
#
_symmetry.space_group_name_H-M   'P 1'
#
loop_
_entity.id
_entity.type
_entity.pdbx_description
1 polymer ?
#
loop_
_entity_poly.entity_id
_entity_poly.type
_entity_poly.pdbx_seq_one_letter_code
_entity_poly.pdbx_strand_id
1 'polypeptide(L)'
;MKIRKWTKKEHIPNLLRFLENETYDIKMLVVRALGESRDKSVLQALFAHLNDYTDEFRIEVEKALIKLDPSSATRQQIKKLNEESVKANREKPVNHTIEEIDKQLYSFKGRFNGNIQLTKMIKEMLKKPMRW
;
A
#
# COMPACT_ATOMS: atom_id res chain seq x y z
N MET A 1 11.22 -21.30 1.00
CA MET A 1 11.38 -20.82 2.39
C MET A 1 10.01 -20.79 3.06
N LYS A 2 9.79 -21.46 4.21
CA LYS A 2 8.46 -21.52 4.85
C LYS A 2 8.24 -20.25 5.70
N ILE A 3 7.21 -19.45 5.37
CA ILE A 3 6.82 -18.22 6.09
C ILE A 3 6.66 -18.45 7.60
N ARG A 4 6.19 -19.65 7.99
CA ARG A 4 6.06 -20.09 9.40
C ARG A 4 7.34 -20.05 10.23
N LYS A 5 8.53 -19.99 9.61
CA LYS A 5 9.79 -19.88 10.37
C LYS A 5 9.95 -18.50 11.04
N TRP A 6 9.25 -17.49 10.55
CA TRP A 6 9.41 -16.08 10.93
C TRP A 6 8.35 -15.57 11.90
N THR A 7 7.34 -16.38 12.24
CA THR A 7 6.20 -15.95 13.08
C THR A 7 6.51 -15.96 14.58
N LYS A 8 7.73 -16.34 14.98
CA LYS A 8 8.16 -16.29 16.37
C LYS A 8 8.30 -14.84 16.83
N LYS A 9 7.91 -14.59 18.08
CA LYS A 9 8.01 -13.28 18.73
C LYS A 9 9.40 -12.64 18.64
N GLU A 10 10.46 -13.44 18.74
CA GLU A 10 11.86 -13.01 18.63
C GLU A 10 12.22 -12.36 17.27
N HIS A 11 11.43 -12.61 16.23
CA HIS A 11 11.67 -12.07 14.89
C HIS A 11 10.84 -10.81 14.58
N ILE A 12 9.88 -10.44 15.44
CA ILE A 12 8.99 -9.30 15.23
C ILE A 12 9.75 -7.99 14.97
N PRO A 13 10.78 -7.60 15.74
CA PRO A 13 11.50 -6.36 15.46
C PRO A 13 12.16 -6.32 14.07
N ASN A 14 12.67 -7.47 13.61
CA ASN A 14 13.25 -7.57 12.27
C ASN A 14 12.18 -7.50 11.18
N LEU A 15 11.03 -8.14 11.40
CA LEU A 15 9.89 -8.06 10.49
C LEU A 15 9.37 -6.62 10.36
N LEU A 16 9.24 -5.89 11.48
CA LEU A 16 8.85 -4.48 11.46
C LEU A 16 9.85 -3.62 10.67
N ARG A 17 11.17 -3.87 10.81
CA ARG A 17 12.19 -3.16 10.01
C ARG A 17 12.04 -3.41 8.52
N PHE A 18 11.70 -4.64 8.12
CA PHE A 18 11.46 -4.99 6.71
C PHE A 18 10.15 -4.39 6.19
N LEU A 19 9.13 -4.20 7.03
CA LEU A 19 7.90 -3.53 6.64
C LEU A 19 8.16 -2.08 6.19
N GLU A 20 9.15 -1.41 6.77
CA GLU A 20 9.52 -0.03 6.43
C GLU A 20 10.40 0.06 5.16
N ASN A 21 11.45 -0.76 5.07
CA ASN A 21 12.59 -0.48 4.17
C ASN A 21 12.73 -1.41 2.95
N GLU A 22 11.75 -2.28 2.68
CA GLU A 22 11.88 -3.30 1.63
C GLU A 22 10.90 -3.12 0.45
N THR A 23 11.05 -3.98 -0.57
CA THR A 23 10.18 -4.00 -1.75
C THR A 23 8.75 -4.46 -1.42
N TYR A 24 7.79 -4.10 -2.27
CA TYR A 24 6.37 -4.47 -2.12
C TYR A 24 6.16 -5.97 -1.85
N ASP A 25 6.85 -6.83 -2.60
CA ASP A 25 6.73 -8.28 -2.46
C ASP A 25 7.19 -8.76 -1.07
N ILE A 26 8.29 -8.19 -0.57
CA ILE A 26 8.81 -8.49 0.77
C ILE A 26 7.86 -7.96 1.84
N LYS A 27 7.36 -6.72 1.70
CA LYS A 27 6.38 -6.15 2.64
C LYS A 27 5.11 -7.00 2.72
N MET A 28 4.61 -7.51 1.61
CA MET A 28 3.44 -8.40 1.57
C MET A 28 3.68 -9.69 2.38
N LEU A 29 4.87 -10.30 2.23
CA LEU A 29 5.26 -11.48 3.00
C LEU A 29 5.39 -11.16 4.51
N VAL A 30 5.92 -9.99 4.83
CA VAL A 30 6.06 -9.51 6.22
C VAL A 30 4.69 -9.32 6.86
N VAL A 31 3.75 -8.64 6.20
CA VAL A 31 2.38 -8.45 6.71
C VAL A 31 1.71 -9.78 7.02
N ARG A 32 1.84 -10.76 6.11
CA ARG A 32 1.32 -12.12 6.33
C ARG A 32 1.96 -12.79 7.54
N ALA A 33 3.28 -12.72 7.67
CA ALA A 33 4.00 -13.30 8.80
C ALA A 33 3.62 -12.63 10.14
N LEU A 34 3.47 -11.30 10.16
CA LEU A 34 3.03 -10.54 11.33
C LEU A 34 1.60 -10.94 11.73
N GLY A 35 0.68 -11.08 10.78
CA GLY A 35 -0.68 -11.56 11.03
C GLY A 35 -0.74 -12.99 11.59
N GLU A 36 0.23 -13.85 11.26
CA GLU A 36 0.34 -15.21 11.79
C GLU A 36 1.06 -15.30 13.15
N SER A 37 1.73 -14.23 13.59
CA SER A 37 2.53 -14.22 14.84
C SER A 37 1.69 -14.34 16.12
N ARG A 38 0.39 -14.01 16.05
CA ARG A 38 -0.54 -13.88 17.19
C ARG A 38 -0.09 -12.84 18.23
N ASP A 39 0.91 -12.00 17.93
CA ASP A 39 1.41 -10.98 18.84
C ASP A 39 0.72 -9.64 18.58
N LYS A 40 -0.17 -9.25 19.50
CA LYS A 40 -0.93 -8.00 19.38
C LYS A 40 -0.08 -6.73 19.46
N SER A 41 1.20 -6.82 19.87
CA SER A 41 2.09 -5.64 19.91
C SER A 41 2.33 -5.03 18.51
N VAL A 42 2.09 -5.79 17.44
CA VAL A 42 2.31 -5.34 16.06
C VAL A 42 1.11 -4.59 15.47
N LEU A 43 -0.03 -4.53 16.19
CA LEU A 43 -1.27 -3.90 15.69
C LEU A 43 -1.04 -2.44 15.28
N GLN A 44 -0.34 -1.65 16.10
CA GLN A 44 -0.08 -0.24 15.79
C GLN A 44 0.74 -0.07 14.51
N ALA A 45 1.76 -0.90 14.30
CA ALA A 45 2.58 -0.85 13.10
C ALA A 45 1.77 -1.21 11.84
N LEU A 46 0.88 -2.21 11.93
CA LEU A 46 0.01 -2.58 10.82
C LEU A 46 -1.05 -1.50 10.54
N PHE A 47 -1.61 -0.85 11.57
CA PHE A 47 -2.52 0.29 11.37
C PHE A 47 -1.85 1.45 10.63
N ALA A 48 -0.58 1.73 10.93
CA ALA A 48 0.17 2.77 10.22
C ALA A 48 0.31 2.48 8.72
N HIS A 49 0.38 1.21 8.33
CA HIS A 49 0.58 0.77 6.94
C HIS A 49 -0.71 0.45 6.19
N LEU A 50 -1.88 0.65 6.79
CA LEU A 50 -3.16 0.22 6.24
C LEU A 50 -3.44 0.84 4.85
N ASN A 51 -3.02 2.08 4.61
CA ASN A 51 -3.36 2.86 3.41
C ASN A 51 -2.13 3.26 2.57
N ASP A 52 -0.96 2.69 2.82
CA ASP A 52 0.30 3.13 2.18
C ASP A 52 0.44 2.70 0.71
N TYR A 53 -0.31 1.69 0.29
CA TYR A 53 -0.09 0.97 -0.97
C TYR A 53 -1.40 0.69 -1.73
N THR A 54 -1.32 -0.25 -2.67
CA THR A 54 -2.42 -0.75 -3.50
C THR A 54 -3.57 -1.32 -2.66
N ASP A 55 -4.74 -1.44 -3.29
CA ASP A 55 -5.91 -2.10 -2.70
C ASP A 55 -5.61 -3.53 -2.23
N GLU A 56 -4.75 -4.27 -2.95
CA GLU A 56 -4.33 -5.61 -2.59
C GLU A 56 -3.56 -5.63 -1.26
N PHE A 57 -2.60 -4.73 -1.09
CA PHE A 57 -1.81 -4.63 0.14
C PHE A 57 -2.68 -4.23 1.32
N ARG A 58 -3.57 -3.25 1.14
CA ARG A 58 -4.56 -2.85 2.15
C ARG A 58 -5.38 -4.05 2.63
N ILE A 59 -5.92 -4.84 1.70
CA ILE A 59 -6.70 -6.06 2.03
C ILE A 59 -5.87 -7.05 2.87
N GLU A 60 -4.59 -7.23 2.57
CA GLU A 60 -3.73 -8.11 3.34
C GLU A 60 -3.45 -7.57 4.75
N VAL A 61 -3.23 -6.26 4.89
CA VAL A 61 -3.07 -5.60 6.20
C VAL A 61 -4.34 -5.72 7.03
N GLU A 62 -5.52 -5.49 6.44
CA GLU A 62 -6.81 -5.69 7.10
C GLU A 62 -6.99 -7.11 7.61
N LYS A 63 -6.67 -8.11 6.76
CA LYS A 63 -6.72 -9.52 7.14
C LYS A 63 -5.77 -9.82 8.30
N ALA A 64 -4.56 -9.27 8.27
CA ALA A 64 -3.58 -9.45 9.35
C ALA A 64 -4.08 -8.84 10.67
N LEU A 65 -4.61 -7.62 10.64
CA LEU A 65 -5.19 -6.93 11.79
C LEU A 65 -6.36 -7.74 12.40
N ILE A 66 -7.29 -8.23 11.58
CA ILE A 66 -8.44 -9.03 12.05
C ILE A 66 -8.00 -10.38 12.62
N LYS A 67 -6.96 -11.01 12.06
CA LYS A 67 -6.39 -12.26 12.59
C LYS A 67 -5.76 -12.04 13.97
N LEU A 68 -5.06 -10.91 14.15
CA LEU A 68 -4.41 -10.55 15.42
C LEU A 68 -5.43 -10.16 16.49
N ASP A 69 -6.47 -9.41 16.10
CA ASP A 69 -7.53 -9.01 17.00
C ASP A 69 -8.88 -8.87 16.27
N PRO A 70 -9.78 -9.88 16.37
CA PRO A 70 -11.06 -9.86 15.66
C PRO A 70 -12.12 -8.96 16.32
N SER A 71 -11.74 -8.13 17.31
CA SER A 71 -12.63 -7.29 18.09
C SER A 71 -13.37 -6.26 17.24
N SER A 72 -14.53 -5.82 17.72
CA SER A 72 -15.29 -4.73 17.10
C SER A 72 -14.48 -3.42 17.07
N ALA A 73 -13.66 -3.18 18.10
CA ALA A 73 -12.78 -2.01 18.17
C ALA A 73 -11.77 -1.98 17.01
N THR A 74 -11.11 -3.11 16.73
CA THR A 74 -10.17 -3.22 15.59
C THR A 74 -10.88 -2.99 14.26
N ARG A 75 -12.09 -3.55 14.07
CA ARG A 75 -12.87 -3.33 12.84
C ARG A 75 -13.30 -1.87 12.67
N GLN A 76 -13.72 -1.21 13.75
CA GLN A 76 -14.08 0.21 13.72
C GLN A 76 -12.87 1.07 13.37
N GLN A 77 -11.69 0.76 13.92
CA GLN A 77 -10.46 1.49 13.60
C GLN A 77 -10.06 1.34 12.13
N ILE A 78 -10.12 0.11 11.57
CA ILE A 78 -9.89 -0.12 10.13
C ILE A 78 -10.83 0.75 9.30
N LYS A 79 -12.13 0.71 9.61
CA LYS A 79 -13.15 1.49 8.88
C LYS A 79 -12.85 2.99 8.94
N LYS A 80 -12.57 3.52 10.13
CA LYS A 80 -12.26 4.94 10.33
C LYS A 80 -11.06 5.38 9.50
N LEU A 81 -9.95 4.64 9.56
CA LEU A 81 -8.72 4.98 8.81
C LEU A 81 -8.93 4.91 7.30
N ASN A 82 -9.73 3.97 6.81
CA ASN A 82 -10.08 3.90 5.39
C ASN A 82 -10.99 5.07 4.94
N GLU A 83 -11.94 5.49 5.78
CA GLU A 83 -12.77 6.66 5.50
C GLU A 83 -11.95 7.96 5.47
N GLU A 84 -11.00 8.09 6.41
CA GLU A 84 -10.06 9.22 6.46
C GLU A 84 -9.15 9.28 5.22
N SER A 85 -8.62 8.13 4.76
CA SER A 85 -7.78 8.07 3.56
C SER A 85 -8.57 8.43 2.30
N VAL A 86 -9.81 7.97 2.17
CA VAL A 86 -10.71 8.33 1.07
C VAL A 86 -11.03 9.83 1.09
N LYS A 87 -11.30 10.41 2.26
CA LYS A 87 -11.57 11.85 2.40
C LYS A 87 -10.34 12.67 2.01
N ALA A 88 -9.15 12.31 2.51
CA ALA A 88 -7.89 12.97 2.16
C ALA A 88 -7.61 12.94 0.65
N ASN A 89 -7.96 11.85 -0.05
CA ASN A 89 -7.82 11.76 -1.50
C ASN A 89 -8.87 12.56 -2.28
N ARG A 90 -10.07 12.77 -1.73
CA ARG A 90 -11.13 13.60 -2.34
C ARG A 90 -10.88 15.10 -2.19
N GLU A 91 -10.19 15.51 -1.13
CA GLU A 91 -9.84 16.92 -0.86
C GLU A 91 -8.61 17.39 -1.65
N LYS A 92 -7.85 16.48 -2.28
CA LYS A 92 -6.81 16.84 -3.24
C LYS A 92 -7.47 17.39 -4.51
N PRO A 93 -7.17 18.63 -4.93
CA PRO A 93 -7.76 19.18 -6.16
C PRO A 93 -7.32 18.33 -7.36
N VAL A 94 -8.28 18.00 -8.23
CA VAL A 94 -8.15 17.18 -9.45
C VAL A 94 -7.09 17.69 -10.46
N ASN A 95 -6.52 18.87 -10.22
CA ASN A 95 -5.51 19.51 -11.08
C ASN A 95 -4.07 19.00 -10.92
N HIS A 96 -3.76 18.10 -9.97
CA HIS A 96 -2.39 17.57 -9.81
C HIS A 96 -2.07 16.37 -10.72
N THR A 97 -2.96 16.04 -11.65
CA THR A 97 -2.80 14.91 -12.58
C THR A 97 -1.59 15.06 -13.52
N ILE A 98 -1.19 16.26 -13.92
CA ILE A 98 -0.05 16.41 -14.84
C ILE A 98 1.29 16.18 -14.12
N GLU A 99 1.49 16.75 -12.94
CA GLU A 99 2.76 16.64 -12.20
C GLU A 99 2.97 15.25 -11.59
N GLU A 100 1.90 14.59 -11.12
CA GLU A 100 1.99 13.21 -10.63
C GLU A 100 2.18 12.19 -11.76
N ILE A 101 1.54 12.40 -12.92
CA ILE A 101 1.83 11.59 -14.12
C ILE A 101 3.27 11.79 -14.57
N ASP A 102 3.80 13.02 -14.56
CA ASP A 102 5.18 13.30 -14.95
C ASP A 102 6.19 12.68 -13.97
N LYS A 103 5.91 12.75 -12.66
CA LYS A 103 6.72 12.11 -11.61
C LYS A 103 6.70 10.58 -11.71
N GLN A 104 5.54 9.99 -12.00
CA GLN A 104 5.42 8.55 -12.25
C GLN A 104 6.17 8.13 -13.53
N LEU A 105 6.12 8.93 -14.61
CA LEU A 105 6.86 8.70 -15.85
C LEU A 105 8.39 8.71 -15.63
N TYR A 106 8.91 9.65 -14.84
CA TYR A 106 10.35 9.67 -14.49
C TYR A 106 10.79 8.43 -13.72
N SER A 107 9.96 7.92 -12.80
CA SER A 107 10.25 6.67 -12.06
C SER A 107 10.17 5.40 -12.92
N PHE A 108 9.32 5.40 -13.96
CA PHE A 108 9.13 4.27 -14.87
C PHE A 108 10.20 4.18 -15.97
N LYS A 109 10.88 5.29 -16.29
CA LYS A 109 11.90 5.39 -17.34
C LYS A 109 13.10 4.46 -17.12
N GLY A 110 13.34 4.03 -15.88
CA GLY A 110 14.35 3.02 -15.54
C GLY A 110 13.98 1.56 -15.89
N ARG A 111 12.71 1.27 -16.24
CA ARG A 111 12.23 -0.09 -16.56
C ARG A 111 11.89 -0.32 -18.04
N PHE A 112 11.63 0.72 -18.81
CA PHE A 112 11.29 0.59 -20.24
C PHE A 112 12.32 1.31 -21.09
N ASN A 113 13.30 0.54 -21.58
CA ASN A 113 14.21 0.99 -22.61
C ASN A 113 13.45 1.04 -23.95
N GLY A 114 12.70 2.12 -24.17
CA GLY A 114 11.97 2.39 -25.41
C GLY A 114 10.51 2.73 -25.18
N ASN A 115 10.19 4.02 -25.00
CA ASN A 115 8.81 4.47 -25.22
C ASN A 115 8.72 5.97 -25.53
N ILE A 116 9.19 6.35 -26.72
CA ILE A 116 8.86 7.63 -27.36
C ILE A 116 7.37 7.65 -27.80
N GLN A 117 6.70 6.48 -27.83
CA GLN A 117 5.31 6.33 -28.28
C GLN A 117 4.28 6.62 -27.17
N LEU A 118 4.48 6.14 -25.92
CA LEU A 118 3.52 6.35 -24.83
C LEU A 118 3.32 7.83 -24.47
N THR A 119 4.42 8.59 -24.36
CA THR A 119 4.36 10.02 -24.02
C THR A 119 3.66 10.84 -25.11
N LYS A 120 3.83 10.47 -26.39
CA LYS A 120 3.11 11.07 -27.51
C LYS A 120 1.62 10.71 -27.47
N MET A 121 1.29 9.45 -27.18
CA MET A 121 -0.09 8.97 -27.13
C MET A 121 -0.91 9.63 -26.01
N ILE A 122 -0.32 9.79 -24.82
CA ILE A 122 -0.97 10.44 -23.68
C ILE A 122 -1.19 11.94 -23.95
N LYS A 123 -0.20 12.64 -24.53
CA LYS A 123 -0.36 14.05 -24.95
C LYS A 123 -1.47 14.24 -25.98
N GLU A 124 -1.66 13.29 -26.88
CA GLU A 124 -2.75 13.34 -27.87
C GLU A 124 -4.13 13.04 -27.25
N MET A 125 -4.20 12.14 -26.26
CA MET A 125 -5.46 11.87 -25.54
C MET A 125 -5.91 13.07 -24.69
N LEU A 126 -4.97 13.81 -24.08
CA LEU A 126 -5.27 15.00 -23.28
C LEU A 126 -5.68 16.23 -24.10
N LYS A 127 -5.41 16.26 -25.42
CA LYS A 127 -5.84 17.34 -26.32
C LYS A 127 -7.31 17.28 -26.69
N LYS A 128 -8.00 16.16 -26.47
CA LYS A 128 -9.42 16.01 -26.80
C LYS A 128 -10.24 16.12 -25.51
N PRO A 129 -11.22 17.04 -25.42
CA PRO A 129 -12.13 17.05 -24.29
C PRO A 129 -12.90 15.72 -24.31
N MET A 130 -12.73 14.91 -23.27
CA MET A 130 -13.51 13.69 -23.08
C MET A 130 -14.98 14.09 -22.94
N ARG A 131 -15.79 13.87 -23.99
CA ARG A 131 -17.24 13.84 -23.88
C ARG A 131 -17.62 12.47 -23.32
N TRP A 132 -18.20 12.47 -22.12
CA TRP A 132 -18.80 11.31 -21.48
C TRP A 132 -20.24 11.20 -21.95
#